data_AF-A0ABD0Q7Q9-F1
#
_entry.id   AF-A0ABD0Q7Q9-F1
#
_cell.length_a   1.000
_cell.length_b   1.000
_cell.length_c   1.000
_cell.angle_alpha   90.00
_cell.angle_beta   90.00
_cell.angle_gamma   90.00
#
_symmetry.space_group_name_H-M   'P 1'
#
loop_
_entity.id
_entity.type
_entity.pdbx_description
1 polymer ?
#
loop_
_entity_poly.entity_id
_entity_poly.type
_entity_poly.pdbx_seq_one_letter_code
_entity_poly.pdbx_strand_id
1 'polypeptide(L)'
;MDDRAYREQNEKTIRSTQTALRNFRDFLVSKYPTETREIYCIPCQELDIYLASFFVDARQRDGSEYEPNSLANYQCGLERYLKEHHYAYSITRDREFQRSQDALKQKQLELKFKGKGNKPHKSMKLTLADELLLRKRGLLSRFNPEGLLNLVWLNNTKAFGHCTGFHSSTLKWGDVLLLTTETGLECLEWTYQDFTDPNARNRRSTTEFRIYATPHAPQTCPVQDYKEYAQRRPQAMLFEDAPFYLSIKPVVNLAALHWYNCQALGKNKLAKMVKTMCEKGNIPGRKTNFSVYQSCSTLSEAQSNQLVLICNDLRQQAV
;
A
#
# COMPACT_ATOMS: atom_id res chain seq x y z
N MET A 1 -19.32 32.02 -3.07
CA MET A 1 -18.28 31.88 -2.02
C MET A 1 -17.80 30.45 -2.15
N ASP A 2 -16.63 30.26 -2.77
CA ASP A 2 -16.10 28.97 -3.25
C ASP A 2 -15.43 28.24 -2.08
N ASP A 3 -16.16 27.30 -1.47
CA ASP A 3 -15.66 26.36 -0.47
C ASP A 3 -14.72 25.36 -1.18
N ARG A 4 -13.45 25.75 -1.32
CA ARG A 4 -12.42 24.82 -1.77
C ARG A 4 -12.22 23.75 -0.71
N ALA A 5 -12.65 22.54 -1.08
CA ALA A 5 -12.26 21.30 -0.45
C ALA A 5 -10.75 21.29 -0.15
N TYR A 6 -10.40 21.54 1.12
CA TYR A 6 -9.09 21.18 1.66
C TYR A 6 -8.99 19.66 1.52
N ARG A 7 -8.34 19.19 0.44
CA ARG A 7 -7.93 17.79 0.36
C ARG A 7 -7.02 17.55 1.57
N GLU A 8 -7.50 16.81 2.56
CA GLU A 8 -6.70 16.37 3.70
C GLU A 8 -5.41 15.75 3.16
N GLN A 9 -4.32 16.49 3.28
CA GLN A 9 -3.05 16.05 2.75
C GLN A 9 -2.51 14.98 3.69
N ASN A 10 -2.26 13.78 3.17
CA ASN A 10 -1.74 12.65 3.93
C ASN A 10 -0.55 13.07 4.82
N GLU A 11 -0.58 12.74 6.11
CA GLU A 11 0.48 13.10 7.08
C GLU A 11 1.90 12.79 6.58
N LYS A 12 2.06 11.67 5.85
CA LYS A 12 3.36 11.29 5.25
C LYS A 12 3.84 12.31 4.23
N THR A 13 2.90 12.81 3.43
CA THR A 13 3.13 13.82 2.40
C THR A 13 3.53 15.13 3.08
N ILE A 14 2.83 15.57 4.14
CA ILE A 14 3.19 16.77 4.92
C ILE A 14 4.63 16.66 5.46
N ARG A 15 4.97 15.55 6.15
CA ARG A 15 6.31 15.33 6.71
C ARG A 15 7.40 15.32 5.63
N SER A 16 7.11 14.79 4.45
CA SER A 16 8.04 14.78 3.30
C SER A 16 8.33 16.21 2.81
N THR A 17 7.31 17.08 2.68
CA THR A 17 7.53 18.48 2.30
C THR A 17 8.31 19.24 3.34
N GLN A 18 7.96 19.10 4.62
CA GLN A 18 8.71 19.75 5.70
C GLN A 18 10.18 19.32 5.71
N THR A 19 10.45 18.05 5.42
CA THR A 19 11.81 17.54 5.31
C THR A 19 12.55 18.16 4.13
N ALA A 20 11.92 18.24 2.95
CA ALA A 20 12.50 18.90 1.78
C ALA A 20 12.83 20.37 2.06
N LEU A 21 11.88 21.12 2.65
CA LEU A 21 12.04 22.52 3.00
C LEU A 21 13.17 22.75 4.00
N ARG A 22 13.22 21.95 5.06
CA ARG A 22 14.29 22.06 6.06
C ARG A 22 15.66 21.86 5.42
N ASN A 23 15.84 20.79 4.64
CA ASN A 23 17.12 20.52 3.99
C ASN A 23 17.53 21.62 3.01
N PHE A 24 16.58 22.18 2.24
CA PHE A 24 16.89 23.25 1.31
C PHE A 24 17.19 24.57 2.04
N ARG A 25 16.46 24.91 3.10
CA ARG A 25 16.76 26.08 3.95
C ARG A 25 18.13 25.96 4.61
N ASP A 26 18.43 24.82 5.21
CA ASP A 26 19.74 24.55 5.82
C ASP A 26 20.87 24.71 4.79
N PHE A 27 20.63 24.26 3.54
CA PHE A 27 21.57 24.43 2.44
C PHE A 27 21.74 25.91 2.03
N LEU A 28 20.65 26.67 1.91
CA LEU A 28 20.71 28.10 1.60
C LEU A 28 21.51 28.87 2.66
N VAL A 29 21.22 28.63 3.94
CA VAL A 29 21.94 29.29 5.05
C VAL A 29 23.44 28.96 5.02
N SER A 30 23.78 27.71 4.72
CA SER A 30 25.18 27.25 4.69
C SER A 30 25.96 27.81 3.49
N LYS A 31 25.38 27.77 2.29
CA LYS A 31 26.08 28.08 1.03
C LYS A 31 25.87 29.52 0.53
N TYR A 32 24.72 30.11 0.87
CA TYR A 32 24.29 31.44 0.45
C TYR A 32 23.81 32.25 1.67
N PRO A 33 24.70 32.57 2.63
CA PRO A 33 24.32 33.20 3.90
C PRO A 33 23.68 34.59 3.74
N THR A 34 23.85 35.25 2.59
CA THR A 34 23.21 36.51 2.26
C THR A 34 21.78 36.36 1.73
N GLU A 35 21.36 35.15 1.38
CA GLU A 35 19.98 34.86 0.97
C GLU A 35 19.11 34.64 2.22
N THR A 36 18.31 35.65 2.55
CA THR A 36 17.41 35.63 3.70
C THR A 36 15.93 35.66 3.31
N ARG A 37 15.61 35.70 2.00
CA ARG A 37 14.23 35.73 1.52
C ARG A 37 13.55 34.38 1.79
N GLU A 38 12.23 34.42 1.99
CA GLU A 38 11.43 33.20 1.92
C GLU A 38 11.53 32.59 0.52
N ILE A 39 11.54 31.25 0.44
CA ILE A 39 11.80 30.53 -0.83
C ILE A 39 10.82 30.96 -1.95
N TYR A 40 9.55 31.22 -1.61
CA TYR A 40 8.53 31.68 -2.56
C TYR A 40 8.66 33.16 -2.96
N CYS A 41 9.54 33.92 -2.32
CA CYS A 41 9.84 35.32 -2.67
C CYS A 41 11.08 35.44 -3.57
N ILE A 42 11.83 34.35 -3.79
CA ILE A 42 13.04 34.35 -4.62
C ILE A 42 12.61 34.37 -6.10
N PRO A 43 13.14 35.24 -6.96
CA PRO A 43 12.89 35.23 -8.40
C PRO A 43 13.28 33.90 -9.05
N CYS A 44 12.57 33.49 -10.10
CA CYS A 44 12.74 32.15 -10.68
C CYS A 44 14.16 31.89 -11.19
N GLN A 45 14.82 32.89 -11.76
CA GLN A 45 16.20 32.76 -12.24
C GLN A 45 17.19 32.50 -11.10
N GLU A 46 17.00 33.16 -9.95
CA GLU A 46 17.85 32.97 -8.76
C GLU A 46 17.54 31.62 -8.09
N LEU A 47 16.25 31.30 -7.95
CA LEU A 47 15.81 30.04 -7.35
C LEU A 47 16.28 28.82 -8.15
N ASP A 48 16.27 28.90 -9.48
CA ASP A 48 16.80 27.85 -10.36
C ASP A 48 18.30 27.60 -10.12
N ILE A 49 19.08 28.66 -9.91
CA ILE A 49 20.52 28.56 -9.58
C ILE A 49 20.71 27.86 -8.24
N TYR A 50 19.96 28.26 -7.21
CA TYR A 50 20.07 27.67 -5.88
C TYR A 50 19.64 26.21 -5.87
N LEU A 51 18.55 25.86 -6.56
CA LEU A 51 18.09 24.48 -6.68
C LEU A 51 19.08 23.62 -7.48
N ALA A 52 19.65 24.13 -8.55
CA ALA A 52 20.69 23.43 -9.30
C ALA A 52 21.89 23.12 -8.41
N SER A 53 22.38 24.10 -7.65
CA SER A 53 23.48 23.88 -6.72
C SER A 53 23.09 22.90 -5.62
N PHE A 54 21.87 23.00 -5.08
CA PHE A 54 21.37 22.08 -4.06
C PHE A 54 21.39 20.64 -4.56
N PHE A 55 20.88 20.36 -5.77
CA PHE A 55 20.85 18.98 -6.26
C PHE A 55 22.24 18.39 -6.51
N VAL A 56 23.24 19.21 -6.88
CA VAL A 56 24.63 18.75 -7.03
C VAL A 56 25.26 18.44 -5.67
N ASP A 57 25.06 19.32 -4.70
CA ASP A 57 25.81 19.31 -3.43
C ASP A 57 25.07 18.63 -2.27
N ALA A 58 23.78 18.34 -2.41
CA ALA A 58 23.00 17.73 -1.34
C ALA A 58 23.64 16.42 -0.86
N ARG A 59 23.92 16.35 0.44
CA ARG A 59 24.39 15.17 1.15
C ARG A 59 23.55 14.92 2.40
N GLN A 60 23.57 13.68 2.88
CA GLN A 60 23.01 13.32 4.17
C GLN A 60 23.84 13.95 5.31
N ARG A 61 23.29 13.95 6.53
CA ARG A 61 23.97 14.52 7.72
C ARG A 61 25.32 13.88 8.02
N ASP A 62 25.49 12.61 7.68
CA ASP A 62 26.74 11.86 7.81
C ASP A 62 27.71 12.09 6.64
N GLY A 63 27.39 13.01 5.72
CA GLY A 63 28.17 13.30 4.52
C GLY A 63 27.94 12.34 3.35
N SER A 64 27.14 11.27 3.54
CA SER A 64 26.91 10.28 2.49
C SER A 64 25.97 10.78 1.38
N GLU A 65 26.11 10.20 0.19
CA GLU A 65 25.25 10.51 -0.96
C GLU A 65 23.81 10.00 -0.75
N TYR A 66 22.83 10.82 -1.14
CA TYR A 66 21.42 10.45 -1.16
C TYR A 66 21.11 9.36 -2.20
N GLU A 67 19.98 8.66 -2.03
CA GLU A 67 19.41 7.82 -3.09
C GLU A 67 18.81 8.70 -4.21
N PRO A 68 18.85 8.28 -5.49
CA PRO A 68 18.33 9.05 -6.62
C PRO A 68 16.87 9.52 -6.43
N ASN A 69 16.03 8.66 -5.84
CA ASN A 69 14.62 8.96 -5.60
C ASN A 69 14.41 9.92 -4.42
N SER A 70 15.35 10.03 -3.48
CA SER A 70 15.26 10.97 -2.37
C SER A 70 15.33 12.42 -2.86
N LEU A 71 16.20 12.69 -3.83
CA LEU A 71 16.33 14.03 -4.44
C LEU A 71 15.08 14.40 -5.26
N ALA A 72 14.51 13.44 -6.01
CA ALA A 72 13.21 13.64 -6.68
C ALA A 72 12.11 13.97 -5.67
N ASN A 73 12.07 13.27 -4.53
CA ASN A 73 11.10 13.55 -3.47
C ASN A 73 11.27 14.96 -2.88
N TYR A 74 12.51 15.46 -2.79
CA TYR A 74 12.76 16.85 -2.37
C TYR A 74 12.22 17.85 -3.40
N GLN A 75 12.47 17.64 -4.69
CA GLN A 75 11.89 18.49 -5.74
C GLN A 75 10.36 18.51 -5.66
N CYS A 76 9.71 17.35 -5.53
CA CYS A 76 8.26 17.26 -5.36
C CYS A 76 7.76 17.96 -4.09
N GLY A 77 8.53 17.89 -3.00
CA GLY A 77 8.22 18.56 -1.74
C GLY A 77 8.27 20.09 -1.85
N LEU A 78 9.28 20.60 -2.55
CA LEU A 78 9.49 22.03 -2.81
C LEU A 78 8.45 22.57 -3.80
N GLU A 79 8.19 21.86 -4.90
CA GLU A 79 7.14 22.18 -5.88
C GLU A 79 5.78 22.34 -5.20
N ARG A 80 5.43 21.42 -4.28
CA ARG A 80 4.17 21.50 -3.54
C ARG A 80 4.11 22.75 -2.66
N TYR A 81 5.18 23.05 -1.93
CA TYR A 81 5.25 24.25 -1.10
C TYR A 81 5.09 25.53 -1.95
N LEU A 82 5.81 25.62 -3.06
CA LEU A 82 5.73 26.76 -3.97
C LEU A 82 4.32 26.95 -4.53
N LYS A 83 3.62 25.86 -4.89
CA LYS A 83 2.22 25.90 -5.33
C LYS A 83 1.27 26.36 -4.24
N GLU A 84 1.44 25.88 -3.02
CA GLU A 84 0.64 26.31 -1.86
C GLU A 84 0.81 27.82 -1.59
N HIS A 85 1.97 28.38 -1.93
CA HIS A 85 2.27 29.81 -1.85
C HIS A 85 2.04 30.59 -3.16
N HIS A 86 1.32 30.01 -4.13
CA HIS A 86 0.98 30.65 -5.41
C HIS A 86 2.20 31.18 -6.20
N TYR A 87 3.33 30.50 -6.10
CA TYR A 87 4.51 30.82 -6.90
C TYR A 87 4.18 30.67 -8.40
N ALA A 88 4.60 31.66 -9.20
CA ALA A 88 4.15 31.80 -10.59
C ALA A 88 4.62 30.69 -11.54
N TYR A 89 5.64 29.92 -11.14
CA TYR A 89 6.31 28.93 -11.98
C TYR A 89 6.35 27.55 -11.32
N SER A 90 6.41 26.50 -12.14
CA SER A 90 6.65 25.12 -11.72
C SER A 90 8.13 24.75 -11.86
N ILE A 91 8.75 24.37 -10.75
CA ILE A 91 10.17 23.94 -10.73
C ILE A 91 10.39 22.57 -11.38
N THR A 92 9.30 21.87 -11.69
CA THR A 92 9.32 20.52 -12.30
C THR A 92 9.02 20.51 -13.80
N ARG A 93 8.43 21.60 -14.33
CA ARG A 93 7.88 21.62 -15.70
C ARG A 93 8.34 22.81 -16.52
N ASP A 94 8.55 23.95 -15.89
CA ASP A 94 8.78 25.20 -16.62
C ASP A 94 10.25 25.35 -16.99
N ARG A 95 10.50 25.96 -18.15
CA ARG A 95 11.84 26.14 -18.74
C ARG A 95 12.72 27.08 -17.92
N GLU A 96 12.10 27.96 -17.13
CA GLU A 96 12.78 28.88 -16.21
C GLU A 96 13.54 28.10 -15.13
N PHE A 97 13.22 26.82 -14.92
CA PHE A 97 13.90 25.90 -14.01
C PHE A 97 14.75 24.83 -14.73
N GLN A 98 15.15 25.07 -15.98
CA GLN A 98 15.88 24.08 -16.76
C GLN A 98 17.20 23.66 -16.09
N ARG A 99 17.93 24.60 -15.46
CA ARG A 99 19.23 24.29 -14.85
C ARG A 99 19.08 23.32 -13.69
N SER A 100 18.11 23.55 -12.82
CA SER A 100 17.85 22.71 -11.66
C SER A 100 17.28 21.35 -12.06
N GLN A 101 16.42 21.30 -13.09
CA GLN A 101 15.90 20.05 -13.64
C GLN A 101 17.03 19.19 -14.23
N ASP A 102 17.96 19.79 -14.97
CA ASP A 102 19.09 19.07 -15.57
C ASP A 102 20.11 18.66 -14.50
N ALA A 103 20.41 19.53 -13.54
CA ALA A 103 21.26 19.20 -12.41
C ALA A 103 20.73 17.99 -11.62
N LEU A 104 19.41 17.94 -11.35
CA LEU A 104 18.78 16.80 -10.70
C LEU A 104 18.91 15.52 -11.54
N LYS A 105 18.60 15.58 -12.84
CA LYS A 105 18.71 14.42 -13.73
C LYS A 105 20.14 13.90 -13.81
N GLN A 106 21.11 14.80 -13.98
CA GLN A 106 22.54 14.47 -14.02
C GLN A 106 22.98 13.83 -12.70
N LYS A 107 22.59 14.41 -11.56
CA LYS A 107 22.91 13.84 -10.24
C LYS A 107 22.30 12.44 -10.09
N GLN A 108 21.06 12.23 -10.53
CA GLN A 108 20.44 10.91 -10.48
C GLN A 108 21.17 9.86 -11.34
N LEU A 109 21.67 10.25 -12.51
CA LEU A 109 22.49 9.38 -13.36
C LEU A 109 23.83 9.05 -12.68
N GLU A 110 24.53 10.06 -12.15
CA GLU A 110 25.78 9.89 -11.41
C GLU A 110 25.61 8.90 -10.24
N LEU A 111 24.55 9.07 -9.44
CA LEU A 111 24.24 8.17 -8.33
C LEU A 111 23.97 6.73 -8.80
N LYS A 112 23.24 6.56 -9.92
CA LYS A 112 23.02 5.23 -10.51
C LYS A 112 24.32 4.58 -10.97
N PHE A 113 25.22 5.33 -11.61
CA PHE A 113 26.55 4.84 -12.00
C PHE A 113 27.39 4.44 -10.78
N LYS A 114 27.24 5.13 -9.64
CA LYS A 114 27.84 4.77 -8.35
C LYS A 114 27.14 3.59 -7.64
N GLY A 115 26.19 2.91 -8.30
CA GLY A 115 25.48 1.75 -7.75
C GLY A 115 24.35 2.08 -6.76
N LYS A 116 24.00 3.36 -6.57
CA LYS A 116 22.83 3.79 -5.81
C LYS A 116 21.55 3.62 -6.64
N GLY A 117 20.39 3.57 -5.99
CA GLY A 117 19.12 3.32 -6.66
C GLY A 117 18.87 1.86 -7.02
N ASN A 118 19.86 0.98 -6.84
CA ASN A 118 19.60 -0.43 -6.62
C ASN A 118 18.63 -0.51 -5.45
N LYS A 119 17.54 -1.26 -5.58
CA LYS A 119 16.56 -1.46 -4.51
C LYS A 119 16.93 -2.78 -3.82
N PRO A 120 18.05 -2.89 -3.05
CA PRO A 120 18.47 -4.15 -2.44
C PRO A 120 17.41 -4.68 -1.46
N HIS A 121 16.58 -3.78 -0.95
CA HIS A 121 15.44 -4.09 -0.10
C HIS A 121 14.12 -4.19 -0.89
N LYS A 122 14.14 -4.42 -2.20
CA LYS A 122 12.89 -4.71 -2.94
C LYS A 122 12.26 -5.97 -2.37
N SER A 123 10.96 -5.92 -2.09
CA SER A 123 10.26 -7.12 -1.64
C SER A 123 10.09 -8.09 -2.81
N MET A 124 10.36 -9.36 -2.55
CA MET A 124 10.14 -10.46 -3.49
C MET A 124 8.69 -10.91 -3.46
N LYS A 125 8.15 -11.38 -4.58
CA LYS A 125 6.80 -11.95 -4.69
C LYS A 125 6.57 -13.09 -3.69
N LEU A 126 5.37 -13.19 -3.11
CA LEU A 126 4.97 -14.34 -2.28
C LEU A 126 4.46 -15.48 -3.19
N THR A 127 5.21 -16.55 -3.34
CA THR A 127 4.87 -17.63 -4.29
C THR A 127 3.87 -18.62 -3.72
N LEU A 128 3.23 -19.42 -4.58
CA LEU A 128 2.39 -20.54 -4.14
C LEU A 128 3.18 -21.53 -3.26
N ALA A 129 4.45 -21.79 -3.60
CA ALA A 129 5.34 -22.64 -2.80
C ALA A 129 5.58 -22.06 -1.40
N ASP A 130 5.78 -20.74 -1.29
CA ASP A 130 5.90 -20.07 0.00
C ASP A 130 4.64 -20.26 0.84
N GLU A 131 3.45 -20.09 0.23
CA GLU A 131 2.17 -20.26 0.92
C GLU A 131 1.93 -21.70 1.37
N LEU A 132 2.26 -22.69 0.54
CA LEU A 132 2.18 -24.10 0.93
C LEU A 132 3.10 -24.41 2.11
N LEU A 133 4.32 -23.85 2.12
CA LEU A 133 5.24 -24.00 3.24
C LEU A 133 4.73 -23.32 4.51
N LEU A 134 4.16 -22.11 4.40
CA LEU A 134 3.53 -21.40 5.51
C LEU A 134 2.34 -22.18 6.09
N ARG A 135 1.53 -22.81 5.23
CA ARG A 135 0.43 -23.71 5.64
C ARG A 135 0.96 -24.93 6.38
N LYS A 136 1.97 -25.61 5.83
CA LYS A 136 2.63 -26.77 6.46
C LYS A 136 3.18 -26.44 7.86
N ARG A 137 3.64 -25.21 8.07
CA ARG A 137 4.17 -24.72 9.36
C ARG A 137 3.10 -24.15 10.30
N GLY A 138 1.82 -24.19 9.93
CA GLY A 138 0.72 -23.68 10.75
C GLY A 138 0.58 -22.16 10.79
N LEU A 139 1.36 -21.42 9.97
CA LEU A 139 1.34 -19.94 9.91
C LEU A 139 0.22 -19.40 9.02
N LEU A 140 -0.35 -20.26 8.18
CA LEU A 140 -1.62 -20.08 7.48
C LEU A 140 -2.49 -21.30 7.82
N SER A 141 -3.31 -21.21 8.85
CA SER A 141 -4.03 -22.38 9.39
C SER A 141 -5.28 -22.00 10.16
N ARG A 142 -6.35 -22.80 10.05
CA ARG A 142 -7.57 -22.61 10.86
C ARG A 142 -7.43 -23.03 12.32
N PHE A 143 -6.39 -23.80 12.64
CA PHE A 143 -6.29 -24.52 13.92
C PHE A 143 -5.61 -23.73 15.04
N ASN A 144 -5.19 -22.49 14.79
CA ASN A 144 -4.58 -21.63 15.81
C ASN A 144 -4.89 -20.15 15.49
N PRO A 145 -4.87 -19.25 16.49
CA PRO A 145 -5.32 -17.87 16.31
C PRO A 145 -4.45 -17.04 15.35
N GLU A 146 -3.13 -17.24 15.38
CA GLU A 146 -2.22 -16.47 14.53
C GLU A 146 -2.33 -16.92 13.08
N GLY A 147 -2.33 -18.23 12.86
CA GLY A 147 -2.52 -18.85 11.56
C GLY A 147 -3.84 -18.43 10.92
N LEU A 148 -4.93 -18.38 11.69
CA LEU A 148 -6.25 -18.07 11.16
C LEU A 148 -6.34 -16.59 10.78
N LEU A 149 -5.83 -15.72 11.65
CA LEU A 149 -5.74 -14.28 11.40
C LEU A 149 -4.89 -13.96 10.15
N ASN A 150 -3.72 -14.58 10.03
CA ASN A 150 -2.84 -14.43 8.86
C ASN A 150 -3.55 -14.86 7.58
N LEU A 151 -4.27 -15.97 7.65
CA LEU A 151 -4.92 -16.58 6.51
C LEU A 151 -6.08 -15.72 5.99
N VAL A 152 -6.97 -15.27 6.89
CA VAL A 152 -8.07 -14.36 6.51
C VAL A 152 -7.51 -13.04 5.97
N TRP A 153 -6.50 -12.47 6.63
CA TRP A 153 -5.87 -11.24 6.16
C TRP A 153 -5.26 -11.40 4.75
N LEU A 154 -4.59 -12.53 4.49
CA LEU A 154 -3.99 -12.83 3.19
C LEU A 154 -5.06 -12.96 2.11
N ASN A 155 -6.13 -13.72 2.36
CA ASN A 155 -7.24 -13.91 1.43
C ASN A 155 -7.89 -12.56 1.06
N ASN A 156 -8.23 -11.74 2.05
CA ASN A 156 -8.81 -10.41 1.83
C ASN A 156 -7.84 -9.49 1.08
N THR A 157 -6.55 -9.50 1.43
CA THR A 157 -5.55 -8.64 0.77
C THR A 157 -5.33 -9.05 -0.69
N LYS A 158 -5.35 -10.34 -0.99
CA LYS A 158 -5.26 -10.85 -2.37
C LYS A 158 -6.45 -10.42 -3.21
N ALA A 159 -7.65 -10.52 -2.65
CA ALA A 159 -8.89 -10.27 -3.35
C ALA A 159 -9.20 -8.77 -3.50
N PHE A 160 -9.05 -8.01 -2.42
CA PHE A 160 -9.54 -6.63 -2.32
C PHE A 160 -8.44 -5.60 -2.30
N GLY A 161 -7.19 -6.01 -2.08
CA GLY A 161 -6.12 -5.04 -1.83
C GLY A 161 -5.63 -4.26 -3.05
N HIS A 162 -6.09 -4.60 -4.25
CA HIS A 162 -5.89 -3.79 -5.46
C HIS A 162 -7.04 -2.79 -5.69
N CYS A 163 -8.14 -2.90 -4.93
CA CYS A 163 -9.29 -2.03 -5.06
C CYS A 163 -9.00 -0.66 -4.45
N THR A 164 -9.42 0.40 -5.15
CA THR A 164 -9.28 1.77 -4.64
C THR A 164 -10.05 1.91 -3.33
N GLY A 165 -9.42 2.54 -2.33
CA GLY A 165 -10.03 2.76 -1.02
C GLY A 165 -9.86 1.60 -0.02
N PHE A 166 -9.49 0.39 -0.45
CA PHE A 166 -9.27 -0.72 0.47
C PHE A 166 -8.04 -0.48 1.35
N HIS A 167 -8.25 -0.49 2.66
CA HIS A 167 -7.19 -0.40 3.65
C HIS A 167 -7.44 -1.40 4.77
N SER A 168 -6.60 -2.44 4.90
CA SER A 168 -6.78 -3.47 5.91
C SER A 168 -6.85 -2.93 7.34
N SER A 169 -6.24 -1.78 7.62
CA SER A 169 -6.23 -1.14 8.94
C SER A 169 -7.52 -0.44 9.33
N THR A 170 -8.39 -0.14 8.38
CA THR A 170 -9.67 0.54 8.60
C THR A 170 -10.86 -0.31 8.20
N LEU A 171 -10.62 -1.54 7.71
CA LEU A 171 -11.65 -2.50 7.36
C LEU A 171 -12.50 -2.81 8.60
N LYS A 172 -13.81 -2.66 8.45
CA LYS A 172 -14.81 -2.96 9.48
C LYS A 172 -15.46 -4.31 9.22
N TRP A 173 -16.10 -4.87 10.23
CA TRP A 173 -16.75 -6.17 10.17
C TRP A 173 -17.89 -6.18 9.13
N GLY A 174 -18.70 -5.12 9.09
CA GLY A 174 -19.80 -4.97 8.15
C GLY A 174 -19.36 -4.71 6.69
N ASP A 175 -18.10 -4.37 6.45
CA ASP A 175 -17.60 -4.11 5.09
C ASP A 175 -17.50 -5.41 4.26
N VAL A 176 -17.42 -6.58 4.89
CA VAL A 176 -17.30 -7.89 4.22
C VAL A 176 -18.51 -8.76 4.54
N LEU A 177 -19.33 -9.00 3.52
CA LEU A 177 -20.59 -9.73 3.64
C LEU A 177 -20.45 -11.16 3.09
N LEU A 178 -20.95 -12.14 3.83
CA LEU A 178 -21.13 -13.50 3.35
C LEU A 178 -22.46 -13.60 2.61
N LEU A 179 -22.40 -13.94 1.33
CA LEU A 179 -23.56 -14.06 0.44
C LEU A 179 -23.63 -15.46 -0.16
N THR A 180 -24.81 -15.83 -0.63
CA THR A 180 -25.03 -17.04 -1.45
C THR A 180 -25.52 -16.57 -2.81
N THR A 181 -24.82 -16.97 -3.87
CA THR A 181 -25.22 -16.64 -5.25
C THR A 181 -26.50 -17.36 -5.65
N GLU A 182 -27.09 -16.96 -6.77
CA GLU A 182 -28.25 -17.64 -7.38
C GLU A 182 -27.98 -19.14 -7.65
N THR A 183 -26.72 -19.50 -7.90
CA THR A 183 -26.27 -20.88 -8.10
C THR A 183 -26.04 -21.66 -6.79
N GLY A 184 -26.35 -21.07 -5.63
CA GLY A 184 -26.14 -21.68 -4.32
C GLY A 184 -24.68 -21.65 -3.83
N LEU A 185 -23.78 -20.97 -4.56
CA LEU A 185 -22.37 -20.89 -4.19
C LEU A 185 -22.13 -19.73 -3.22
N GLU A 186 -21.53 -20.02 -2.08
CA GLU A 186 -21.20 -18.99 -1.10
C GLU A 186 -20.02 -18.11 -1.56
N CYS A 187 -20.07 -16.82 -1.27
CA CYS A 187 -18.97 -15.90 -1.53
C CYS A 187 -18.88 -14.79 -0.47
N LEU A 188 -17.70 -14.17 -0.34
CA LEU A 188 -17.49 -12.97 0.46
C LEU A 188 -17.43 -11.78 -0.47
N GLU A 189 -18.25 -10.77 -0.24
CA GLU A 189 -18.25 -9.52 -0.98
C GLU A 189 -17.71 -8.40 -0.11
N TRP A 190 -16.73 -7.65 -0.63
CA TRP A 190 -16.31 -6.41 0.02
C TRP A 190 -17.12 -5.24 -0.54
N THR A 191 -17.81 -4.53 0.34
CA THR A 191 -18.57 -3.33 0.02
C THR A 191 -17.75 -2.09 0.39
N TYR A 192 -17.55 -1.20 -0.58
CA TYR A 192 -16.92 0.10 -0.37
C TYR A 192 -17.99 1.17 -0.32
N GLN A 193 -18.16 1.81 0.83
CA GLN A 193 -18.99 3.00 0.97
C GLN A 193 -18.08 4.23 1.00
N ASP A 194 -18.12 5.03 -0.07
CA ASP A 194 -17.51 6.35 -0.06
C ASP A 194 -18.44 7.32 0.67
N PHE A 195 -18.06 7.76 1.88
CA PHE A 195 -18.84 8.73 2.64
C PHE A 195 -18.71 10.16 2.12
N THR A 196 -17.79 10.42 1.17
CA THR A 196 -17.55 11.75 0.62
C THR A 196 -18.39 12.06 -0.63
N ASP A 197 -19.00 11.04 -1.24
CA ASP A 197 -19.93 11.18 -2.36
C ASP A 197 -21.34 10.72 -1.94
N PRO A 198 -22.30 11.64 -1.72
CA PRO A 198 -23.69 11.30 -1.41
C PRO A 198 -24.35 10.38 -2.46
N ASN A 199 -23.85 10.38 -3.70
CA ASN A 199 -24.32 9.50 -4.77
C ASN A 199 -23.60 8.13 -4.79
N ALA A 200 -22.54 7.92 -4.01
CA ALA A 200 -21.87 6.62 -3.90
C ALA A 200 -22.74 5.57 -3.20
N ARG A 201 -23.71 5.97 -2.36
CA ARG A 201 -24.71 5.05 -1.80
C ARG A 201 -25.51 4.30 -2.88
N ASN A 202 -25.68 4.92 -4.05
CA ASN A 202 -26.42 4.36 -5.18
C ASN A 202 -25.52 3.78 -6.28
N ARG A 203 -24.20 4.01 -6.22
CA ARG A 203 -23.24 3.30 -7.08
C ARG A 203 -22.85 2.00 -6.42
N ARG A 204 -23.67 0.97 -6.58
CA ARG A 204 -23.13 -0.41 -6.51
C ARG A 204 -22.02 -0.46 -7.56
N SER A 205 -20.77 -0.50 -7.09
CA SER A 205 -19.60 -0.67 -7.96
C SER A 205 -19.91 -1.80 -8.93
N THR A 206 -19.91 -1.50 -10.22
CA THR A 206 -20.04 -2.48 -11.32
C THR A 206 -18.89 -3.50 -11.35
N THR A 207 -17.95 -3.41 -10.41
CA THR A 207 -16.94 -4.42 -10.13
C THR A 207 -17.24 -5.01 -8.75
N GLU A 208 -17.94 -6.13 -8.74
CA GLU A 208 -18.21 -6.92 -7.54
C GLU A 208 -16.91 -7.60 -7.11
N PHE A 209 -16.28 -7.12 -6.03
CA PHE A 209 -15.08 -7.75 -5.50
C PHE A 209 -15.50 -8.91 -4.60
N ARG A 210 -15.55 -10.10 -5.20
CA ARG A 210 -16.02 -11.33 -4.55
C ARG A 210 -14.90 -12.36 -4.35
N ILE A 211 -14.96 -13.06 -3.23
CA ILE A 211 -14.17 -14.25 -2.94
C ILE A 211 -15.10 -15.45 -2.87
N TYR A 212 -15.04 -16.33 -3.86
CA TYR A 212 -15.91 -17.50 -3.91
C TYR A 212 -15.44 -18.63 -3.00
N ALA A 213 -16.38 -19.41 -2.48
CA ALA A 213 -16.09 -20.68 -1.86
C ALA A 213 -15.43 -21.62 -2.88
N THR A 214 -14.55 -22.49 -2.40
CA THR A 214 -13.97 -23.57 -3.20
C THR A 214 -14.40 -24.92 -2.62
N PRO A 215 -15.62 -25.40 -2.91
CA PRO A 215 -16.15 -26.65 -2.34
C PRO A 215 -15.26 -27.87 -2.65
N HIS A 216 -14.60 -27.88 -3.81
CA HIS A 216 -13.69 -28.94 -4.23
C HIS A 216 -12.33 -28.93 -3.49
N ALA A 217 -12.03 -27.87 -2.74
CA ALA A 217 -10.80 -27.71 -1.95
C ALA A 217 -11.12 -27.07 -0.59
N PRO A 218 -11.85 -27.78 0.30
CA PRO A 218 -12.37 -27.19 1.54
C PRO A 218 -11.26 -26.75 2.51
N GLN A 219 -10.10 -27.40 2.46
CA GLN A 219 -8.93 -27.07 3.30
C GLN A 219 -8.27 -25.73 2.94
N THR A 220 -8.49 -25.23 1.73
CA THR A 220 -7.96 -23.93 1.25
C THR A 220 -9.08 -22.94 0.93
N CYS A 221 -10.33 -23.26 1.30
CA CYS A 221 -11.50 -22.46 0.98
C CYS A 221 -11.54 -21.15 1.79
N PRO A 222 -11.44 -19.97 1.14
CA PRO A 222 -11.43 -18.68 1.83
C PRO A 222 -12.73 -18.35 2.57
N VAL A 223 -13.88 -18.84 2.07
CA VAL A 223 -15.16 -18.68 2.76
C VAL A 223 -15.19 -19.47 4.07
N GLN A 224 -14.63 -20.69 4.07
CA GLN A 224 -14.53 -21.49 5.30
C GLN A 224 -13.53 -20.88 6.30
N ASP A 225 -12.45 -20.27 5.80
CA ASP A 225 -11.51 -19.51 6.62
C ASP A 225 -12.18 -18.32 7.32
N TYR A 226 -13.00 -17.56 6.58
CA TYR A 226 -13.81 -16.47 7.13
C TYR A 226 -14.83 -16.96 8.16
N LYS A 227 -15.54 -18.06 7.87
CA LYS A 227 -16.53 -18.63 8.79
C LYS A 227 -15.91 -19.07 10.11
N GLU A 228 -14.77 -19.76 10.07
CA GLU A 228 -14.01 -20.10 11.27
C GLU A 228 -13.62 -18.83 12.03
N TYR A 229 -13.11 -17.81 11.32
CA TYR A 229 -12.77 -16.54 11.94
C TYR A 229 -13.96 -15.89 12.63
N ALA A 230 -15.12 -15.82 11.97
CA ALA A 230 -16.36 -15.29 12.49
C ALA A 230 -16.77 -15.99 13.80
N GLN A 231 -16.71 -17.32 13.83
CA GLN A 231 -17.04 -18.12 15.02
C GLN A 231 -16.08 -17.88 16.19
N ARG A 232 -14.80 -17.64 15.90
CA ARG A 232 -13.77 -17.36 16.91
C ARG A 232 -13.78 -15.91 17.42
N ARG A 233 -14.54 -15.01 16.79
CA ARG A 233 -14.70 -13.62 17.25
C ARG A 233 -15.61 -13.58 18.49
N PRO A 234 -15.33 -12.70 19.46
CA PRO A 234 -16.27 -12.42 20.55
C PRO A 234 -17.60 -11.86 20.01
N GLN A 235 -18.72 -12.26 20.62
CA GLN A 235 -20.05 -11.77 20.25
C GLN A 235 -20.15 -10.23 20.23
N ALA A 236 -19.47 -9.57 21.16
CA ALA A 236 -19.41 -8.11 21.25
C ALA A 236 -18.71 -7.42 20.06
N MET A 237 -18.10 -8.17 19.13
CA MET A 237 -17.38 -7.67 17.96
C MET A 237 -18.01 -8.11 16.62
N LEU A 238 -19.30 -8.44 16.63
CA LEU A 238 -20.07 -8.81 15.43
C LEU A 238 -20.96 -7.68 14.89
N PHE A 239 -20.88 -6.48 15.45
CA PHE A 239 -21.59 -5.30 14.92
C PHE A 239 -20.85 -4.69 13.72
N GLU A 240 -21.55 -3.97 12.84
CA GLU A 240 -21.04 -3.51 11.55
C GLU A 240 -19.76 -2.67 11.67
N ASP A 241 -19.73 -1.70 12.59
CA ASP A 241 -18.60 -0.80 12.80
C ASP A 241 -17.42 -1.42 13.57
N ALA A 242 -17.52 -2.68 14.00
CA ALA A 242 -16.44 -3.35 14.73
C ALA A 242 -15.20 -3.50 13.82
N PRO A 243 -13.97 -3.39 14.37
CA PRO A 243 -12.77 -3.62 13.58
C PRO A 243 -12.75 -5.05 13.00
N PHE A 244 -12.44 -5.17 11.70
CA PHE A 244 -12.42 -6.47 11.04
C PHE A 244 -11.31 -7.36 11.60
N TYR A 245 -10.09 -6.86 11.75
CA TYR A 245 -8.99 -7.63 12.34
C TYR A 245 -8.86 -7.34 13.83
N LEU A 246 -9.04 -8.37 14.65
CA LEU A 246 -8.93 -8.28 16.10
C LEU A 246 -7.56 -8.74 16.60
N SER A 247 -7.14 -8.20 17.74
CA SER A 247 -5.94 -8.65 18.43
C SER A 247 -6.12 -10.04 19.06
N ILE A 248 -5.06 -10.85 19.04
CA ILE A 248 -5.06 -12.20 19.61
C ILE A 248 -4.96 -12.11 21.15
N LYS A 249 -5.69 -12.96 21.87
CA LYS A 249 -5.54 -13.12 23.32
C LYS A 249 -4.12 -13.60 23.67
N PRO A 250 -3.40 -12.95 24.61
CA PRO A 250 -2.02 -13.34 24.95
C PRO A 250 -1.89 -14.79 25.42
N VAL A 251 -2.87 -15.28 26.18
CA VAL A 251 -3.02 -16.67 26.58
C VAL A 251 -4.32 -17.17 25.98
N VAL A 252 -4.22 -18.02 24.96
CA VAL A 252 -5.39 -18.66 24.36
C VAL A 252 -5.33 -20.16 24.58
N ASN A 253 -6.39 -20.70 25.18
CA ASN A 253 -6.65 -22.12 25.09
C ASN A 253 -7.20 -22.39 23.68
N LEU A 254 -6.55 -23.26 22.90
CA LEU A 254 -7.01 -23.59 21.54
C LEU A 254 -8.41 -24.20 21.52
N ALA A 255 -8.83 -24.85 22.61
CA ALA A 255 -10.18 -25.35 22.79
C ALA A 255 -11.21 -24.25 23.15
N ALA A 256 -10.76 -23.04 23.49
CA ALA A 256 -11.67 -21.94 23.76
C ALA A 256 -12.42 -21.53 22.48
N LEU A 257 -13.71 -21.22 22.64
CA LEU A 257 -14.54 -20.74 21.54
C LEU A 257 -14.00 -19.42 20.96
N HIS A 258 -13.66 -18.45 21.82
CA HIS A 258 -13.22 -17.12 21.36
C HIS A 258 -11.72 -16.91 21.53
N TRP A 259 -11.01 -16.70 20.41
CA TRP A 259 -9.56 -16.55 20.38
C TRP A 259 -9.05 -15.11 20.41
N TYR A 260 -9.91 -14.15 20.06
CA TYR A 260 -9.52 -12.75 19.90
C TYR A 260 -10.07 -11.86 21.02
N ASN A 261 -9.43 -10.72 21.27
CA ASN A 261 -9.92 -9.70 22.19
C ASN A 261 -10.95 -8.80 21.50
N CYS A 262 -11.72 -8.09 22.31
CA CYS A 262 -12.54 -6.96 21.87
C CYS A 262 -11.68 -5.70 21.60
N GLN A 263 -10.61 -5.85 20.81
CA GLN A 263 -9.70 -4.76 20.45
C GLN A 263 -9.16 -4.95 19.03
N ALA A 264 -9.08 -3.86 18.26
CA ALA A 264 -8.51 -3.87 16.92
C ALA A 264 -7.05 -4.35 16.92
N LEU A 265 -6.65 -5.03 15.85
CA LEU A 265 -5.26 -5.38 15.60
C LEU A 265 -4.47 -4.10 15.25
N GLY A 266 -3.37 -3.86 15.97
CA GLY A 266 -2.57 -2.66 15.78
C GLY A 266 -2.06 -2.48 14.36
N LYS A 267 -2.11 -1.25 13.83
CA LYS A 267 -1.67 -0.88 12.47
C LYS A 267 -0.25 -1.36 12.14
N ASN A 268 0.65 -1.34 13.12
CA ASN A 268 2.03 -1.81 12.96
C ASN A 268 2.14 -3.34 12.80
N LYS A 269 1.25 -4.12 13.44
CA LYS A 269 1.15 -5.57 13.22
C LYS A 269 0.61 -5.84 11.82
N LEU A 270 -0.48 -5.18 11.44
CA LEU A 270 -1.04 -5.27 10.09
C LEU A 270 0.00 -4.96 9.01
N ALA A 271 0.76 -3.88 9.16
CA ALA A 271 1.81 -3.48 8.21
C ALA A 271 2.99 -4.46 8.08
N LYS A 272 3.12 -5.42 9.01
CA LYS A 272 4.22 -6.40 9.09
C LYS A 272 3.75 -7.85 8.94
N MET A 273 2.47 -8.12 8.68
CA MET A 273 1.88 -9.47 8.58
C MET A 273 2.74 -10.42 7.74
N VAL A 274 2.99 -10.08 6.47
CA VAL A 274 3.79 -10.94 5.59
C VAL A 274 5.23 -11.07 6.05
N LYS A 275 5.82 -9.99 6.53
CA LYS A 275 7.20 -10.02 7.04
C LYS A 275 7.31 -11.02 8.20
N THR A 276 6.46 -10.88 9.21
CA THR A 276 6.48 -11.70 10.41
C THR A 276 6.14 -13.16 10.10
N MET A 277 5.13 -13.44 9.27
CA MET A 277 4.80 -14.82 8.91
C MET A 277 5.92 -15.47 8.09
N CYS A 278 6.54 -14.75 7.15
CA CYS A 278 7.64 -15.29 6.35
C CYS A 278 8.91 -15.51 7.19
N GLU A 279 9.23 -14.62 8.12
CA GLU A 279 10.34 -14.79 9.06
C GLU A 279 10.13 -16.02 9.95
N LYS A 280 8.96 -16.16 10.58
CA LYS A 280 8.60 -17.37 11.36
C LYS A 280 8.59 -18.64 10.50
N GLY A 281 8.23 -18.49 9.23
CA GLY A 281 8.18 -19.56 8.24
C GLY A 281 9.52 -19.87 7.59
N ASN A 282 10.63 -19.25 8.02
CA ASN A 282 11.95 -19.29 7.35
C ASN A 282 11.84 -19.23 5.82
N ILE A 283 10.95 -18.37 5.31
CA ILE A 283 10.76 -18.18 3.88
C ILE A 283 11.93 -17.32 3.37
N PRO A 284 12.68 -17.78 2.36
CA PRO A 284 13.84 -17.05 1.88
C PRO A 284 13.46 -15.72 1.22
N GLY A 285 14.36 -14.75 1.36
CA GLY A 285 14.24 -13.44 0.73
C GLY A 285 13.36 -12.46 1.49
N ARG A 286 13.40 -11.19 1.08
CA ARG A 286 12.65 -10.12 1.74
C ARG A 286 11.19 -10.14 1.32
N LYS A 287 10.29 -10.56 2.20
CA LYS A 287 8.83 -10.55 1.98
C LYS A 287 8.18 -9.44 2.81
N THR A 288 7.29 -8.66 2.20
CA THR A 288 6.49 -7.62 2.89
C THR A 288 5.05 -7.71 2.41
N ASN A 289 4.13 -6.94 2.98
CA ASN A 289 2.75 -6.95 2.49
C ASN A 289 2.65 -6.64 0.97
N PHE A 290 3.59 -5.85 0.44
CA PHE A 290 3.68 -5.57 -0.99
C PHE A 290 3.98 -6.83 -1.84
N SER A 291 4.57 -7.86 -1.25
CA SER A 291 4.80 -9.16 -1.88
C SER A 291 3.50 -9.85 -2.31
N VAL A 292 2.38 -9.58 -1.65
CA VAL A 292 1.07 -10.17 -2.00
C VAL A 292 0.54 -9.59 -3.30
N TYR A 293 0.65 -8.27 -3.48
CA TYR A 293 0.19 -7.60 -4.70
C TYR A 293 0.96 -8.06 -5.94
N GLN A 294 2.27 -8.30 -5.80
CA GLN A 294 3.10 -8.87 -6.87
C GLN A 294 2.68 -10.31 -7.24
N SER A 295 1.99 -11.01 -6.33
CA SER A 295 1.49 -12.36 -6.60
C SER A 295 0.16 -12.35 -7.34
N CYS A 296 -0.69 -11.38 -7.07
CA CYS A 296 -1.97 -11.22 -7.75
C CYS A 296 -1.82 -10.74 -9.19
N SER A 297 -0.82 -9.91 -9.50
CA SER A 297 -0.59 -9.42 -10.87
C SER A 297 -0.34 -10.56 -11.89
N THR A 298 0.30 -11.65 -11.47
CA THR A 298 0.49 -12.83 -12.34
C THR A 298 -0.73 -13.74 -12.41
N LEU A 299 -1.62 -13.70 -11.41
CA LEU A 299 -2.89 -14.43 -11.46
C LEU A 299 -3.83 -13.78 -12.48
N SER A 300 -3.81 -12.45 -12.59
CA SER A 300 -4.52 -11.71 -13.65
C SER A 300 -4.01 -12.10 -15.05
N GLU A 301 -2.70 -12.19 -15.29
CA GLU A 301 -2.16 -12.68 -16.57
C GLU A 301 -2.53 -14.13 -16.84
N ALA A 302 -2.46 -15.02 -15.83
CA ALA A 302 -2.82 -16.42 -16.00
C ALA A 302 -4.32 -16.62 -16.22
N GLN A 303 -5.18 -15.85 -15.55
CA GLN A 303 -6.63 -15.85 -15.74
C GLN A 303 -7.03 -15.23 -17.09
N SER A 304 -6.37 -14.15 -17.52
CA SER A 304 -6.54 -13.60 -18.88
C SER A 304 -6.09 -14.60 -19.94
N ASN A 305 -4.98 -15.30 -19.75
CA ASN A 305 -4.51 -16.32 -20.68
C ASN A 305 -5.44 -17.55 -20.72
N GLN A 306 -6.01 -17.96 -19.57
CA GLN A 306 -7.02 -19.01 -19.52
C GLN A 306 -8.32 -18.59 -20.23
N LEU A 307 -8.78 -17.35 -20.05
CA LEU A 307 -9.95 -16.83 -20.76
C LEU A 307 -9.70 -16.74 -22.28
N VAL A 308 -8.50 -16.34 -22.71
CA VAL A 308 -8.12 -16.32 -24.13
C VAL A 308 -8.08 -17.75 -24.70
N LEU A 309 -7.56 -18.72 -23.95
CA LEU A 309 -7.54 -20.14 -24.37
C LEU A 309 -8.96 -20.70 -24.47
N ILE A 310 -9.82 -20.47 -23.48
CA ILE A 310 -11.23 -20.89 -23.50
C ILE A 310 -11.99 -20.24 -24.66
N CYS A 311 -11.78 -18.94 -24.91
CA CYS A 311 -12.38 -18.25 -26.05
C CYS A 311 -11.88 -18.76 -27.40
N ASN A 312 -10.63 -19.20 -27.50
CA ASN A 312 -10.07 -19.78 -28.72
C ASN A 312 -10.60 -21.20 -28.96
N ASP A 313 -10.72 -22.02 -27.91
CA ASP A 313 -11.28 -23.38 -28.00
C ASP A 313 -12.77 -23.35 -28.40
N LEU A 314 -13.55 -22.42 -27.84
CA LEU A 314 -14.96 -22.22 -28.20
C LEU A 314 -15.13 -21.74 -29.66
N ARG A 315 -14.15 -21.00 -30.21
CA ARG A 315 -14.16 -20.59 -31.62
C ARG A 315 -13.78 -21.73 -32.57
N GLN A 316 -12.93 -22.65 -32.15
CA GLN A 316 -12.53 -23.82 -32.95
C GLN A 316 -13.61 -24.91 -32.98
N GLN A 317 -14.48 -24.97 -31.97
CA GLN A 317 -15.62 -25.89 -31.93
C GLN A 317 -16.86 -25.39 -32.70
N ALA A 318 -16.83 -24.16 -33.21
CA ALA A 318 -17.93 -23.53 -33.94
C ALA A 318 -17.74 -23.54 -35.47
N VAL A 319 -16.85 -24.40 -36.01
CA VAL A 319 -16.62 -24.60 -37.45
C VAL A 319 -17.07 -25.99 -37.87
#